data_AF-A0A5A7QCX0-F1
#
_entry.id   AF-A0A5A7QCX0-F1
#
_cell.length_a   1.000
_cell.length_b   1.000
_cell.length_c   1.000
_cell.angle_alpha   90.00
_cell.angle_beta   90.00
_cell.angle_gamma   90.00
#
_symmetry.space_group_name_H-M   'P 1'
#
loop_
_entity.id
_entity.type
_entity.pdbx_description
1 polymer ?
#
loop_
_entity_poly.entity_id
_entity_poly.type
_entity_poly.pdbx_seq_one_letter_code
_entity_poly.pdbx_strand_id
1 'polypeptide(L)'
;MAVPVGPCPPLKFRIQQLGALPDDVLIHILSFLPTRLSACTSVLSRRWRSMWAHVPLLSFVYNSLFDRRFGDIFTEVVSAHKGQTVHTFRLRIYHNFNEFEIEGWIAALVSRNVRNISIYVSWFVNVWTTMPNCLLMCETLVGLRIGGYVVLPAAGDVCLPALKRLHLAGAESLPRLISGCSVLEELSIKQPPLDRLGALPDDVLVHILSFLPTRLSVCTSVLSRRWRSLWAHVPLLSFGRDRVDHDGSLGRRLADIVIEVLSAHKGQTVHTFLLTIQPSFNDFEIEGWIAALVSRNVRNISIYFSHYESVWITMPNCLLMCETLVELSIGGYIVIPAAGDVCLPALKRLHFWGAESLPRLISGCPVLEELSI
;
A
#
# COMPACT_ATOMS: atom_id res chain seq x y z
N MET A 1 -24.47 19.49 44.00
CA MET A 1 -25.18 18.21 43.87
C MET A 1 -24.89 17.62 42.51
N ALA A 2 -23.94 16.69 42.43
CA ALA A 2 -23.68 15.94 41.20
C ALA A 2 -24.71 14.81 41.09
N VAL A 3 -25.46 14.79 39.98
CA VAL A 3 -26.39 13.69 39.68
C VAL A 3 -25.54 12.45 39.35
N PRO A 4 -25.74 11.31 40.03
CA PRO A 4 -24.98 10.11 39.72
C PRO A 4 -25.44 9.57 38.37
N VAL A 5 -24.52 9.53 37.40
CA VAL A 5 -24.69 8.83 36.14
C VAL A 5 -24.74 7.34 36.46
N GLY A 6 -25.93 6.73 36.36
CA GLY A 6 -26.12 5.30 36.59
C GLY A 6 -25.28 4.44 35.63
N PRO A 7 -24.98 3.17 36.01
CA PRO A 7 -24.16 2.29 35.20
C PRO A 7 -24.75 2.09 33.80
N CYS A 8 -23.90 2.25 32.79
CA CYS A 8 -24.23 2.04 31.39
C CYS A 8 -24.79 0.61 31.22
N PRO A 9 -26.00 0.41 30.65
CA PRO A 9 -26.61 -0.92 30.57
C PRO A 9 -25.75 -1.86 29.71
N PRO A 10 -25.72 -3.17 30.02
CA PRO A 10 -24.87 -4.15 29.34
C PRO A 10 -25.19 -4.25 27.84
N LEU A 11 -24.16 -4.47 27.01
CA LEU A 11 -24.24 -4.54 25.54
C LEU A 11 -25.37 -5.46 25.01
N LYS A 12 -25.71 -6.54 25.73
CA LYS A 12 -26.83 -7.44 25.40
C LYS A 12 -28.19 -6.73 25.35
N PHE A 13 -28.43 -5.73 26.20
CA PHE A 13 -29.70 -5.00 26.26
C PHE A 13 -29.87 -4.05 25.05
N ARG A 14 -28.76 -3.45 24.59
CA ARG A 14 -28.76 -2.55 23.41
C ARG A 14 -28.99 -3.29 22.09
N ILE A 15 -28.51 -4.54 21.98
CA ILE A 15 -28.73 -5.39 20.78
C ILE A 15 -30.20 -5.80 20.67
N GLN A 16 -30.90 -6.03 21.79
CA GLN A 16 -32.33 -6.37 21.78
C GLN A 16 -33.21 -5.20 21.29
N GLN A 17 -32.87 -3.95 21.62
CA GLN A 17 -33.61 -2.78 21.14
C GLN A 17 -33.45 -2.54 19.63
N LEU A 18 -32.25 -2.75 19.08
CA LEU A 18 -32.02 -2.73 17.63
C LEU A 18 -32.77 -3.87 16.91
N GLY A 19 -32.95 -5.01 17.57
CA GLY A 19 -33.73 -6.13 17.05
C GLY A 19 -35.24 -5.90 16.93
N ALA A 20 -35.77 -4.83 17.54
CA ALA A 20 -37.20 -4.48 17.49
C ALA A 20 -37.57 -3.53 16.34
N LEU A 21 -36.59 -2.94 15.65
CA LEU A 21 -36.83 -2.03 14.53
C LEU A 21 -37.31 -2.79 13.28
N PRO A 22 -38.16 -2.19 12.42
CA PRO A 22 -38.50 -2.73 11.10
C PRO A 22 -37.29 -2.89 10.17
N ASP A 23 -37.34 -3.83 9.22
CA ASP A 23 -36.21 -4.15 8.32
C ASP A 23 -35.81 -2.94 7.45
N ASP A 24 -36.78 -2.18 6.98
CA ASP A 24 -36.62 -0.94 6.22
C ASP A 24 -35.84 0.14 6.99
N VAL A 25 -36.11 0.29 8.29
CA VAL A 25 -35.36 1.21 9.16
C VAL A 25 -33.92 0.72 9.35
N LEU A 26 -33.73 -0.59 9.54
CA LEU A 26 -32.41 -1.17 9.70
C LEU A 26 -31.58 -1.05 8.41
N ILE A 27 -32.18 -1.32 7.25
CA ILE A 27 -31.56 -1.11 5.94
C ILE A 27 -31.18 0.36 5.74
N HIS A 28 -32.05 1.29 6.15
CA HIS A 28 -31.76 2.72 6.11
C HIS A 28 -30.57 3.09 7.02
N ILE A 29 -30.52 2.57 8.25
CA ILE A 29 -29.38 2.76 9.15
C ILE A 29 -28.09 2.23 8.53
N LEU A 30 -28.14 1.01 7.97
CA LEU A 30 -27.01 0.38 7.31
C LEU A 30 -26.54 1.17 6.07
N SER A 31 -27.43 1.91 5.42
CA SER A 31 -27.09 2.78 4.28
C SER A 31 -26.19 3.97 4.65
N PHE A 32 -26.03 4.29 5.94
CA PHE A 32 -25.05 5.28 6.39
C PHE A 32 -23.66 4.69 6.64
N LEU A 33 -23.52 3.36 6.60
CA LEU A 33 -22.25 2.66 6.83
C LEU A 33 -21.59 2.26 5.51
N PRO A 34 -20.24 2.28 5.42
CA PRO A 34 -19.51 1.60 4.35
C PRO A 34 -19.92 0.14 4.26
N THR A 35 -19.92 -0.43 3.05
CA THR A 35 -20.43 -1.79 2.79
C THR A 35 -19.75 -2.84 3.66
N ARG A 36 -18.44 -2.70 3.92
CA ARG A 36 -17.71 -3.59 4.84
C ARG A 36 -18.29 -3.56 6.25
N LEU A 37 -18.54 -2.38 6.82
CA LEU A 37 -19.09 -2.25 8.17
C LEU A 37 -20.55 -2.72 8.23
N SER A 38 -21.32 -2.44 7.18
CA SER A 38 -22.67 -2.97 7.01
C SER A 38 -22.65 -4.51 7.01
N ALA A 39 -21.79 -5.14 6.21
CA ALA A 39 -21.65 -6.60 6.19
C ALA A 39 -21.16 -7.17 7.52
N CYS A 40 -20.31 -6.45 8.29
CA CYS A 40 -19.89 -6.88 9.63
C CYS A 40 -21.07 -6.99 10.61
N THR A 41 -22.17 -6.26 10.40
CA THR A 41 -23.37 -6.39 11.25
C THR A 41 -24.09 -7.74 11.10
N SER A 42 -23.75 -8.52 10.07
CA SER A 42 -24.30 -9.87 9.85
C SER A 42 -24.05 -10.84 11.01
N VAL A 43 -23.04 -10.57 11.85
CA VAL A 43 -22.71 -11.39 13.02
C VAL A 43 -23.63 -11.14 14.22
N LEU A 44 -24.43 -10.07 14.20
CA LEU A 44 -25.26 -9.67 15.34
C LEU A 44 -26.41 -10.66 15.60
N SER A 45 -27.07 -11.15 14.55
CA SER A 45 -28.09 -12.20 14.66
C SER A 45 -28.44 -12.79 13.29
N ARG A 46 -29.26 -13.86 13.28
CA ARG A 46 -29.77 -14.45 12.02
C ARG A 46 -30.52 -13.44 11.15
N ARG A 47 -31.26 -12.51 11.75
CA ARG A 47 -31.99 -11.45 11.04
C ARG A 47 -31.04 -10.53 10.28
N TRP A 48 -29.92 -10.15 10.90
CA TRP A 48 -28.93 -9.23 10.32
C TRP A 48 -28.08 -9.88 9.22
N ARG A 49 -28.06 -11.21 9.12
CA ARG A 49 -27.15 -11.97 8.25
C ARG A 49 -27.24 -11.56 6.77
N SER A 50 -28.43 -11.21 6.29
CA SER A 50 -28.69 -10.83 4.89
C SER A 50 -29.13 -9.38 4.70
N MET A 51 -29.31 -8.59 5.78
CA MET A 51 -29.82 -7.22 5.65
C MET A 51 -28.89 -6.31 4.86
N TRP A 52 -27.57 -6.49 4.99
CA TRP A 52 -26.60 -5.71 4.24
C TRP A 52 -26.74 -5.88 2.71
N ALA A 53 -27.26 -7.03 2.24
CA ALA A 53 -27.50 -7.28 0.81
C ALA A 53 -28.73 -6.56 0.26
N HIS A 54 -29.50 -5.91 1.14
CA HIS A 54 -30.68 -5.10 0.79
C HIS A 54 -30.38 -3.59 0.83
N VAL A 55 -29.14 -3.21 1.12
CA VAL A 55 -28.74 -1.81 1.23
C VAL A 55 -28.51 -1.25 -0.18
N PRO A 56 -29.22 -0.18 -0.60
CA PRO A 56 -29.10 0.37 -1.95
C PRO A 56 -27.80 1.16 -2.18
N LEU A 57 -26.91 1.20 -1.18
CA LEU A 57 -25.60 1.84 -1.23
C LEU A 57 -24.49 0.78 -1.18
N LEU A 58 -23.66 0.78 -2.21
CA LEU A 58 -22.37 0.10 -2.21
C LEU A 58 -21.24 1.13 -2.08
N SER A 59 -20.57 1.17 -0.93
CA SER A 59 -19.47 2.08 -0.64
C SER A 59 -18.22 1.33 -0.22
N PHE A 60 -17.20 1.40 -1.08
CA PHE A 60 -15.91 0.77 -0.88
C PHE A 60 -14.79 1.80 -0.82
N VAL A 61 -13.84 1.53 0.07
CA VAL A 61 -12.61 2.30 0.24
C VAL A 61 -11.47 1.30 0.20
N TYR A 62 -10.74 1.30 -0.92
CA TYR A 62 -9.61 0.43 -1.18
C TYR A 62 -8.31 1.15 -0.82
N ASN A 63 -7.79 0.81 0.36
CA ASN A 63 -6.58 1.39 0.95
C ASN A 63 -5.46 0.35 1.12
N SER A 64 -5.60 -0.87 0.60
CA SER A 64 -4.57 -1.90 0.75
C SER A 64 -3.63 -1.89 -0.44
N LEU A 65 -2.33 -1.79 -0.18
CA LEU A 65 -1.26 -1.91 -1.19
C LEU A 65 -1.12 -3.35 -1.75
N PHE A 66 -1.75 -4.36 -1.13
CA PHE A 66 -1.48 -5.78 -1.42
C PHE A 66 -2.71 -6.70 -1.36
N ASP A 67 -3.93 -6.17 -1.23
CA ASP A 67 -5.11 -7.03 -1.15
C ASP A 67 -5.65 -7.39 -2.54
N ARG A 68 -5.11 -8.48 -3.10
CA ARG A 68 -5.59 -9.08 -4.36
C ARG A 68 -7.02 -9.64 -4.24
N ARG A 69 -7.55 -9.85 -3.02
CA ARG A 69 -8.88 -10.43 -2.80
C ARG A 69 -10.01 -9.40 -2.88
N PHE A 70 -9.70 -8.11 -2.97
CA PHE A 70 -10.75 -7.10 -3.09
C PHE A 70 -11.59 -7.28 -4.35
N GLY A 71 -10.97 -7.72 -5.45
CA GLY A 71 -11.65 -8.12 -6.68
C GLY A 71 -12.74 -9.15 -6.46
N ASP A 72 -12.35 -10.24 -5.81
CA ASP A 72 -13.21 -11.37 -5.46
C ASP A 72 -14.32 -10.94 -4.49
N ILE A 73 -13.97 -10.20 -3.43
CA ILE A 73 -14.91 -9.71 -2.42
C ILE A 73 -15.97 -8.81 -3.07
N PHE A 74 -15.55 -7.90 -3.96
CA PHE A 74 -16.50 -7.05 -4.66
C PHE A 74 -17.44 -7.88 -5.53
N THR A 75 -16.90 -8.81 -6.31
CA THR A 75 -17.68 -9.68 -7.20
C THR A 75 -18.69 -10.50 -6.41
N GLU A 76 -18.27 -11.06 -5.27
CA GLU A 76 -19.14 -11.77 -4.34
C GLU A 76 -20.24 -10.86 -3.78
N VAL A 77 -19.89 -9.65 -3.33
CA VAL A 77 -20.86 -8.67 -2.82
C VAL A 77 -21.89 -8.29 -3.89
N VAL A 78 -21.45 -7.97 -5.11
CA VAL A 78 -22.37 -7.64 -6.22
C VAL A 78 -23.23 -8.84 -6.60
N SER A 79 -22.70 -10.06 -6.52
CA SER A 79 -23.47 -11.29 -6.73
C SER A 79 -24.49 -11.56 -5.61
N ALA A 80 -24.23 -11.13 -4.38
CA ALA A 80 -25.17 -11.27 -3.27
C ALA A 80 -26.41 -10.37 -3.42
N HIS A 81 -26.30 -9.29 -4.20
CA HIS A 81 -27.39 -8.34 -4.49
C HIS A 81 -28.26 -8.76 -5.69
N LYS A 82 -28.39 -10.06 -5.98
CA LYS A 82 -29.01 -10.65 -7.20
C LYS A 82 -30.46 -10.22 -7.52
N GLY A 83 -31.18 -9.56 -6.61
CA GLY A 83 -32.57 -9.11 -6.82
C GLY A 83 -32.88 -7.69 -6.31
N GLN A 84 -31.87 -6.90 -5.95
CA GLN A 84 -32.02 -5.58 -5.32
C GLN A 84 -31.36 -4.49 -6.18
N THR A 85 -32.00 -3.33 -6.30
CA THR A 85 -31.46 -2.22 -7.09
C THR A 85 -30.40 -1.45 -6.29
N VAL A 86 -29.15 -1.47 -6.74
CA VAL A 86 -28.09 -0.63 -6.18
C VAL A 86 -28.26 0.78 -6.74
N HIS A 87 -28.79 1.70 -5.94
CA HIS A 87 -29.00 3.08 -6.38
C HIS A 87 -27.72 3.90 -6.37
N THR A 88 -26.83 3.65 -5.42
CA THR A 88 -25.62 4.45 -5.24
C THR A 88 -24.39 3.57 -5.13
N PHE A 89 -23.39 3.87 -5.94
CA PHE A 89 -22.08 3.26 -5.90
C PHE A 89 -21.01 4.29 -5.58
N ARG A 90 -20.16 3.98 -4.60
CA ARG A 90 -19.03 4.80 -4.20
C ARG A 90 -17.78 3.94 -4.11
N LEU A 91 -16.76 4.30 -4.87
CA LEU A 91 -15.46 3.65 -4.87
C LEU A 91 -14.37 4.68 -4.68
N ARG A 92 -13.53 4.49 -3.65
CA ARG A 92 -12.28 5.22 -3.51
C ARG A 92 -11.12 4.25 -3.57
N ILE A 93 -10.22 4.45 -4.51
CA ILE A 93 -9.05 3.60 -4.74
C ILE A 93 -7.81 4.43 -4.45
N TYR A 94 -6.97 3.97 -3.55
CA TYR A 94 -5.72 4.65 -3.19
C TYR A 94 -4.47 3.90 -3.64
N HIS A 95 -4.58 2.66 -4.12
CA HIS A 95 -3.45 1.82 -4.53
C HIS A 95 -3.77 0.94 -5.74
N ASN A 96 -2.73 0.26 -6.26
CA ASN A 96 -2.77 -0.49 -7.51
C ASN A 96 -3.97 -1.45 -7.59
N PHE A 97 -4.79 -1.29 -8.63
CA PHE A 97 -6.01 -2.05 -8.86
C PHE A 97 -6.05 -2.53 -10.32
N ASN A 98 -6.71 -3.64 -10.57
CA ASN A 98 -6.83 -4.23 -11.91
C ASN A 98 -7.91 -3.50 -12.74
N GLU A 99 -7.52 -2.68 -13.72
CA GLU A 99 -8.46 -1.85 -14.52
C GLU A 99 -9.63 -2.65 -15.11
N PHE A 100 -9.40 -3.89 -15.55
CA PHE A 100 -10.41 -4.77 -16.16
C PHE A 100 -11.57 -5.12 -15.21
N GLU A 101 -11.35 -5.10 -13.90
CA GLU A 101 -12.40 -5.39 -12.92
C GLU A 101 -13.40 -4.22 -12.79
N ILE A 102 -12.94 -2.97 -12.85
CA ILE A 102 -13.83 -1.79 -12.78
C ILE A 102 -14.81 -1.79 -13.95
N GLU A 103 -14.35 -2.15 -15.15
CA GLU A 103 -15.23 -2.25 -16.32
C GLU A 103 -16.39 -3.22 -16.06
N GLY A 104 -16.09 -4.44 -15.59
CA GLY A 104 -17.11 -5.44 -15.26
C GLY A 104 -18.06 -4.97 -14.16
N TRP A 105 -17.55 -4.25 -13.17
CA TRP A 105 -18.35 -3.73 -12.06
C TRP A 105 -19.31 -2.64 -12.51
N ILE A 106 -18.82 -1.69 -13.30
CA ILE A 106 -19.64 -0.60 -13.83
C ILE A 106 -20.70 -1.15 -14.78
N ALA A 107 -20.36 -2.09 -15.66
CA ALA A 107 -21.33 -2.75 -16.52
C ALA A 107 -22.43 -3.48 -15.70
N ALA A 108 -22.03 -4.20 -14.64
CA ALA A 108 -22.97 -4.87 -13.74
C ALA A 108 -23.88 -3.88 -12.98
N LEU A 109 -23.40 -2.68 -12.65
CA LEU A 109 -24.19 -1.64 -12.01
C LEU A 109 -25.14 -0.93 -12.99
N VAL A 110 -24.66 -0.61 -14.21
CA VAL A 110 -25.45 0.03 -15.27
C VAL A 110 -26.63 -0.86 -15.66
N SER A 111 -26.39 -2.17 -15.85
CA SER A 111 -27.46 -3.16 -16.11
C SER A 111 -28.50 -3.28 -14.98
N ARG A 112 -28.22 -2.71 -13.80
CA ARG A 112 -29.11 -2.72 -12.62
C ARG A 112 -29.68 -1.34 -12.31
N ASN A 113 -29.68 -0.42 -13.28
CA ASN A 113 -30.29 0.91 -13.17
C ASN A 113 -29.69 1.77 -12.04
N VAL A 114 -28.36 1.75 -11.92
CA VAL A 114 -27.63 2.59 -10.96
C VAL A 114 -27.92 4.07 -11.22
N ARG A 115 -28.18 4.83 -10.14
CA ARG A 115 -28.54 6.25 -10.24
C ARG A 115 -27.39 7.19 -9.90
N ASN A 116 -26.50 6.79 -9.00
CA ASN A 116 -25.40 7.64 -8.56
C ASN A 116 -24.09 6.85 -8.57
N ILE A 117 -23.09 7.35 -9.27
CA ILE A 117 -21.73 6.77 -9.28
C ILE A 117 -20.74 7.82 -8.81
N SER A 118 -19.93 7.46 -7.82
CA SER A 118 -18.83 8.29 -7.32
C SER A 118 -17.54 7.47 -7.29
N ILE A 119 -16.62 7.76 -8.19
CA ILE A 119 -15.33 7.07 -8.29
C ILE A 119 -14.22 8.10 -8.08
N TYR A 120 -13.30 7.76 -7.19
CA TYR A 120 -12.07 8.51 -6.97
C TYR A 120 -10.89 7.55 -7.03
N VAL A 121 -9.95 7.81 -7.93
CA VAL A 121 -8.71 7.04 -8.06
C VAL A 121 -7.55 7.95 -7.72
N SER A 122 -6.85 7.66 -6.63
CA SER A 122 -5.70 8.44 -6.19
C SER A 122 -4.56 8.36 -7.21
N TRP A 123 -3.77 9.43 -7.27
CA TRP A 123 -2.48 9.56 -7.96
C TRP A 123 -1.46 8.45 -7.69
N PHE A 124 -1.63 7.69 -6.62
CA PHE A 124 -0.80 6.52 -6.30
C PHE A 124 -1.14 5.26 -7.12
N VAL A 125 -2.16 5.31 -8.00
CA VAL A 125 -2.53 4.20 -8.90
C VAL A 125 -1.90 4.45 -10.27
N ASN A 126 -0.99 3.57 -10.67
CA ASN A 126 -0.07 3.70 -11.80
C ASN A 126 -0.73 3.53 -13.20
N VAL A 127 -2.07 3.56 -13.25
CA VAL A 127 -2.91 3.23 -14.40
C VAL A 127 -4.05 4.24 -14.44
N TRP A 128 -4.18 4.96 -15.56
CA TRP A 128 -5.40 5.69 -15.83
C TRP A 128 -6.52 4.67 -15.97
N THR A 129 -7.53 4.75 -15.12
CA THR A 129 -8.71 3.90 -15.30
C THR A 129 -9.59 4.57 -16.34
N THR A 130 -9.70 3.95 -17.51
CA THR A 130 -10.65 4.38 -18.53
C THR A 130 -12.04 3.87 -18.15
N MET A 131 -13.00 4.77 -17.98
CA MET A 131 -14.38 4.36 -17.72
C MET A 131 -14.99 3.68 -18.96
N PRO A 132 -15.86 2.68 -18.81
CA PRO A 132 -16.46 2.02 -19.95
C PRO A 132 -17.51 2.90 -20.65
N ASN A 133 -17.68 2.73 -21.96
CA ASN A 133 -18.66 3.48 -22.76
C ASN A 133 -20.11 3.26 -22.28
N CYS A 134 -20.43 2.11 -21.68
CA CYS A 134 -21.76 1.85 -21.13
C CYS A 134 -22.14 2.83 -20.01
N LEU A 135 -21.16 3.41 -19.31
CA LEU A 135 -21.40 4.48 -18.34
C LEU A 135 -21.93 5.74 -19.02
N LEU A 136 -21.41 6.09 -20.20
CA LEU A 136 -21.76 7.29 -20.97
C LEU A 136 -23.09 7.18 -21.72
N MET A 137 -23.68 5.97 -21.75
CA MET A 137 -24.98 5.67 -22.34
C MET A 137 -26.03 5.31 -21.28
N CYS A 138 -25.73 5.55 -20.00
CA CYS A 138 -26.59 5.13 -18.91
C CYS A 138 -27.78 6.09 -18.75
N GLU A 139 -28.96 5.64 -19.17
CA GLU A 139 -30.20 6.44 -19.11
C GLU A 139 -30.71 6.73 -17.69
N THR A 140 -30.30 5.93 -16.71
CA THR A 140 -30.78 6.02 -15.32
C THR A 140 -29.86 6.82 -14.39
N LEU A 141 -28.68 7.21 -14.89
CA LEU A 141 -27.66 7.89 -14.10
C LEU A 141 -28.07 9.34 -13.85
N VAL A 142 -28.28 9.68 -12.58
CA VAL A 142 -28.67 11.01 -12.10
C VAL A 142 -27.47 11.81 -11.61
N GLY A 143 -26.48 11.14 -11.00
CA GLY A 143 -25.30 11.78 -10.44
C GLY A 143 -24.01 11.04 -10.81
N LEU A 144 -23.06 11.76 -11.40
CA LEU A 144 -21.74 11.25 -11.75
C LEU A 144 -20.67 12.10 -11.08
N ARG A 145 -19.83 11.46 -10.26
CA ARG A 145 -18.65 12.08 -9.67
C ARG A 145 -17.42 11.26 -10.02
N ILE A 146 -16.53 11.86 -10.79
CA ILE A 146 -15.26 11.28 -11.18
C ILE A 146 -14.15 12.18 -10.65
N GLY A 147 -13.16 11.60 -9.97
CA GLY A 147 -12.04 12.35 -9.42
C GLY A 147 -10.73 11.59 -9.44
N GLY A 148 -9.63 12.35 -9.38
CA GLY A 148 -8.27 11.80 -9.44
C GLY A 148 -7.89 11.36 -10.85
N TYR A 149 -7.29 10.18 -11.01
CA TYR A 149 -6.69 9.67 -12.26
C TYR A 149 -7.65 8.76 -13.04
N VAL A 150 -8.92 9.17 -13.12
CA VAL A 150 -9.94 8.49 -13.92
C VAL A 150 -10.15 9.28 -15.20
N VAL A 151 -10.09 8.57 -16.33
CA VAL A 151 -10.28 9.16 -17.65
C VAL A 151 -11.57 8.64 -18.26
N LEU A 152 -12.31 9.52 -18.94
CA LEU A 152 -13.47 9.13 -19.71
C LEU A 152 -13.06 8.81 -21.16
N PRO A 153 -13.72 7.86 -21.84
CA PRO A 153 -13.43 7.52 -23.23
C PRO A 153 -13.31 8.73 -24.15
N ALA A 154 -12.21 8.81 -24.91
CA ALA A 154 -11.91 9.93 -25.80
C ALA A 154 -12.77 9.97 -27.08
N ALA A 155 -13.43 8.86 -27.43
CA ALA A 155 -14.32 8.72 -28.58
C ALA A 155 -15.62 8.01 -28.18
N GLY A 156 -16.65 8.14 -29.02
CA GLY A 156 -17.98 7.57 -28.79
C GLY A 156 -19.03 8.61 -28.43
N ASP A 157 -20.27 8.27 -28.72
CA ASP A 157 -21.46 9.07 -28.42
C ASP A 157 -21.71 9.12 -26.91
N VAL A 158 -22.34 10.19 -26.45
CA VAL A 158 -22.73 10.39 -25.05
C VAL A 158 -24.22 10.65 -25.00
N CYS A 159 -24.94 9.82 -24.23
CA CYS A 159 -26.37 9.98 -24.00
C CYS A 159 -26.67 9.72 -22.52
N LEU A 160 -26.82 10.80 -21.76
CA LEU A 160 -27.07 10.78 -20.31
C LEU A 160 -28.32 11.62 -19.99
N PRO A 161 -29.51 11.17 -20.45
CA PRO A 161 -30.74 11.97 -20.46
C PRO A 161 -31.29 12.29 -19.06
N ALA A 162 -30.88 11.56 -18.02
CA ALA A 162 -31.30 11.79 -16.64
C ALA A 162 -30.24 12.48 -15.75
N LEU A 163 -29.07 12.81 -16.31
CA LEU A 163 -27.94 13.29 -15.52
C LEU A 163 -28.15 14.73 -15.06
N LYS A 164 -28.34 14.91 -13.76
CA LYS A 164 -28.54 16.21 -13.12
C LYS A 164 -27.27 16.76 -12.48
N ARG A 165 -26.39 15.89 -11.97
CA ARG A 165 -25.17 16.31 -11.26
C ARG A 165 -23.92 15.69 -11.88
N LEU A 166 -22.98 16.53 -12.29
CA LEU A 166 -21.71 16.13 -12.88
C LEU A 166 -20.54 16.80 -12.15
N HIS A 167 -19.68 15.99 -11.54
CA HIS A 167 -18.44 16.44 -10.93
C HIS A 167 -17.26 15.72 -11.57
N LEU A 168 -16.32 16.48 -12.13
CA LEU A 168 -15.16 15.94 -12.83
C LEU A 168 -13.86 16.48 -12.24
N ALA A 169 -12.81 15.65 -12.30
CA ALA A 169 -11.44 16.11 -12.16
C ALA A 169 -10.86 16.34 -13.55
N GLY A 170 -10.63 17.60 -13.94
CA GLY A 170 -10.16 17.97 -15.27
C GLY A 170 -11.28 18.30 -16.28
N ALA A 171 -10.89 18.91 -17.41
CA ALA A 171 -11.81 19.50 -18.39
C ALA A 171 -11.77 18.84 -19.78
N GLU A 172 -10.92 17.85 -20.01
CA GLU A 172 -10.64 17.30 -21.35
C GLU A 172 -11.86 16.66 -22.02
N SER A 173 -12.72 15.99 -21.25
CA SER A 173 -13.93 15.33 -21.76
C SER A 173 -15.20 16.18 -21.65
N LEU A 174 -15.09 17.41 -21.13
CA LEU A 174 -16.24 18.22 -20.75
C LEU A 174 -17.15 18.62 -21.92
N PRO A 175 -16.64 19.12 -23.06
CA PRO A 175 -17.52 19.56 -24.16
C PRO A 175 -18.43 18.45 -24.67
N ARG A 176 -17.89 17.22 -24.78
CA ARG A 176 -18.63 16.03 -25.22
C ARG A 176 -19.65 15.54 -24.19
N LEU A 177 -19.35 15.65 -22.90
CA LEU A 177 -20.31 15.25 -21.87
C LEU A 177 -21.51 16.18 -21.84
N ILE A 178 -21.28 17.48 -21.94
CA ILE A 178 -22.36 18.47 -21.90
C ILE A 178 -23.32 18.28 -23.08
N SER A 179 -22.82 17.95 -24.29
CA SER A 179 -23.68 17.70 -25.44
C SER A 179 -24.64 16.52 -25.25
N GLY A 180 -24.30 15.55 -24.39
CA GLY A 180 -25.12 14.38 -24.09
C GLY A 180 -26.02 14.51 -22.87
N CYS A 181 -25.96 15.62 -22.13
CA CYS A 181 -26.70 15.82 -20.86
C CYS A 181 -27.72 16.95 -21.01
N SER A 182 -28.98 16.62 -21.29
CA SER A 182 -30.04 17.62 -21.54
C SER A 182 -30.65 18.25 -20.29
N VAL A 183 -30.47 17.63 -19.11
CA VAL A 183 -31.10 18.02 -17.84
C VAL A 183 -30.09 18.35 -16.73
N LEU A 184 -28.87 18.75 -17.11
CA LEU A 184 -27.80 19.01 -16.15
C LEU A 184 -28.11 20.25 -15.29
N GLU A 185 -28.19 20.05 -13.97
CA GLU A 185 -28.50 21.09 -12.99
C GLU A 185 -27.25 21.57 -12.23
N GLU A 186 -26.27 20.68 -12.02
CA GLU A 186 -25.05 20.96 -11.26
C GLU A 186 -23.82 20.46 -12.04
N LEU A 187 -22.87 21.38 -12.30
CA LEU A 187 -21.58 21.08 -12.91
C LEU A 187 -20.44 21.59 -12.00
N SER A 188 -19.49 20.71 -11.69
CA SER A 188 -18.31 21.06 -10.89
C SER A 188 -17.06 20.46 -11.50
N ILE A 189 -16.06 21.31 -11.75
CA ILE A 189 -14.76 20.90 -12.27
C ILE A 189 -13.73 21.21 -11.19
N LYS A 190 -13.09 20.19 -10.65
CA LYS A 190 -11.92 20.37 -9.79
C LYS A 190 -10.69 20.10 -10.61
N GLN A 191 -9.82 21.09 -10.82
CA GLN A 191 -8.51 20.78 -11.36
C GLN A 191 -7.76 19.92 -10.32
N PRO A 192 -7.11 18.80 -10.73
CA PRO A 192 -6.18 18.14 -9.85
C PRO A 192 -5.11 19.19 -9.48
N PRO A 193 -4.73 19.32 -8.19
CA PRO A 193 -3.66 20.23 -7.81
C PRO A 193 -2.42 19.89 -8.64
N LEU A 194 -1.85 20.89 -9.32
CA LEU A 194 -0.59 20.77 -10.05
C LEU A 194 0.40 19.97 -9.20
N ASP A 195 0.93 18.89 -9.78
CA ASP A 195 1.83 17.94 -9.13
C ASP A 195 3.17 18.63 -8.82
N ARG A 196 3.22 19.39 -7.71
CA ARG A 196 4.37 20.20 -7.29
C ARG A 196 5.63 19.36 -7.06
N LEU A 197 5.44 18.08 -6.71
CA LEU A 197 6.50 17.09 -6.59
C LEU A 197 7.12 16.77 -7.96
N GLY A 198 6.31 16.73 -9.03
CA GLY A 198 6.78 16.52 -10.40
C GLY A 198 7.68 17.64 -10.95
N ALA A 199 7.66 18.84 -10.36
CA ALA A 199 8.50 19.98 -10.75
C ALA A 199 9.90 19.97 -10.12
N LEU A 200 10.15 19.12 -9.11
CA LEU A 200 11.45 19.05 -8.43
C LEU A 200 12.49 18.35 -9.31
N PRO A 201 13.78 18.73 -9.26
CA PRO A 201 14.90 17.99 -9.87
C PRO A 201 15.07 16.55 -9.35
N ASP A 202 15.65 15.64 -10.14
CA ASP A 202 15.75 14.20 -9.81
C ASP A 202 16.59 13.93 -8.56
N ASP A 203 17.67 14.68 -8.36
CA ASP A 203 18.53 14.63 -7.18
C ASP A 203 17.76 14.98 -5.89
N VAL A 204 16.89 15.99 -5.94
CA VAL A 204 16.02 16.35 -4.82
C VAL A 204 15.01 15.23 -4.55
N LEU A 205 14.44 14.63 -5.59
CA LEU A 205 13.51 13.52 -5.44
C LEU A 205 14.20 12.28 -4.85
N VAL A 206 15.39 11.92 -5.33
CA VAL A 206 16.21 10.83 -4.76
C VAL A 206 16.56 11.11 -3.30
N HIS A 207 16.88 12.36 -2.95
CA HIS A 207 17.11 12.75 -1.57
C HIS A 207 15.86 12.59 -0.70
N ILE A 208 14.69 13.02 -1.17
CA ILE A 208 13.41 12.79 -0.47
C ILE A 208 13.17 11.29 -0.26
N LEU A 209 13.40 10.48 -1.30
CA LEU A 209 13.24 9.03 -1.24
C LEU A 209 14.22 8.35 -0.27
N SER A 210 15.39 8.96 -0.02
CA SER A 210 16.37 8.43 0.95
C SER A 210 15.90 8.45 2.40
N PHE A 211 14.88 9.25 2.71
CA PHE A 211 14.23 9.24 4.03
C PHE A 211 13.16 8.15 4.16
N LEU A 212 12.87 7.41 3.09
CA LEU A 212 11.87 6.35 3.09
C LEU A 212 12.55 4.98 3.16
N PRO A 213 11.94 3.99 3.85
CA PRO A 213 12.30 2.59 3.67
C PRO A 213 12.28 2.19 2.19
N THR A 214 13.16 1.27 1.77
CA THR A 214 13.29 0.86 0.36
C THR A 214 11.94 0.51 -0.24
N ARG A 215 11.12 -0.23 0.52
CA ARG A 215 9.78 -0.62 0.09
C ARG A 215 8.93 0.58 -0.31
N LEU A 216 8.86 1.60 0.54
CA LEU A 216 8.08 2.81 0.27
C LEU A 216 8.69 3.63 -0.87
N SER A 217 10.03 3.67 -0.95
CA SER A 217 10.75 4.31 -2.05
C SER A 217 10.43 3.65 -3.40
N VAL A 218 10.53 2.33 -3.50
CA VAL A 218 10.13 1.56 -4.69
C VAL A 218 8.63 1.79 -5.00
N CYS A 219 7.77 1.86 -3.99
CA CYS A 219 6.36 2.19 -4.20
C CYS A 219 6.14 3.56 -4.83
N THR A 220 7.04 4.54 -4.65
CA THR A 220 6.92 5.83 -5.35
C THR A 220 7.13 5.75 -6.85
N SER A 221 7.66 4.63 -7.37
CA SER A 221 7.72 4.32 -8.81
C SER A 221 6.36 4.45 -9.50
N VAL A 222 5.28 4.43 -8.71
CA VAL A 222 3.91 4.53 -9.20
C VAL A 222 3.42 5.96 -9.42
N LEU A 223 4.19 6.97 -9.01
CA LEU A 223 3.78 8.38 -9.10
C LEU A 223 3.83 8.89 -10.55
N SER A 224 4.84 8.54 -11.32
CA SER A 224 4.90 8.80 -12.77
C SER A 224 6.00 8.00 -13.46
N ARG A 225 6.08 8.08 -14.80
CA ARG A 225 7.18 7.50 -15.60
C ARG A 225 8.57 7.89 -15.07
N ARG A 226 8.69 9.14 -14.59
CA ARG A 226 9.94 9.69 -14.04
C ARG A 226 10.37 8.98 -12.76
N TRP A 227 9.43 8.69 -11.87
CA TRP A 227 9.71 8.08 -10.56
C TRP A 227 10.09 6.60 -10.63
N ARG A 228 9.77 5.91 -11.73
CA ARG A 228 10.02 4.46 -11.92
C ARG A 228 11.48 4.05 -11.74
N SER A 229 12.41 4.96 -12.00
CA SER A 229 13.85 4.70 -11.90
C SER A 229 14.53 5.45 -10.76
N LEU A 230 13.84 6.34 -10.04
CA LEU A 230 14.48 7.19 -9.03
C LEU A 230 14.91 6.38 -7.81
N TRP A 231 14.07 5.45 -7.34
CA TRP A 231 14.42 4.57 -6.22
C TRP A 231 15.71 3.76 -6.49
N ALA A 232 16.01 3.45 -7.76
CA ALA A 232 17.21 2.71 -8.14
C ALA A 232 18.51 3.54 -7.96
N HIS A 233 18.41 4.82 -7.64
CA HIS A 233 19.55 5.70 -7.34
C HIS A 233 19.59 6.11 -5.87
N VAL A 234 18.67 5.61 -5.04
CA VAL A 234 18.60 5.97 -3.61
C VAL A 234 19.72 5.26 -2.85
N PRO A 235 20.62 5.99 -2.18
CA PRO A 235 21.81 5.40 -1.56
C PRO A 235 21.51 4.61 -0.28
N LEU A 236 20.30 4.71 0.25
CA LEU A 236 19.84 4.00 1.43
C LEU A 236 18.92 2.85 1.02
N LEU A 237 19.31 1.64 1.37
CA LEU A 237 18.48 0.45 1.23
C LEU A 237 18.10 -0.08 2.63
N SER A 238 16.83 0.03 2.99
CA SER A 238 16.27 -0.48 4.23
C SER A 238 15.20 -1.56 3.98
N PHE A 239 15.42 -2.73 4.57
CA PHE A 239 14.56 -3.90 4.53
C PHE A 239 14.26 -4.33 5.97
N GLY A 240 12.99 -4.26 6.39
CA GLY A 240 12.60 -4.63 7.74
C GLY A 240 11.11 -4.93 7.86
N ARG A 241 10.72 -5.55 8.97
CA ARG A 241 9.33 -5.97 9.24
C ARG A 241 8.43 -4.77 9.53
N ASP A 242 7.40 -4.56 8.70
CA ASP A 242 6.20 -3.86 9.14
C ASP A 242 5.49 -4.75 10.17
N ARG A 243 5.12 -4.20 11.33
CA ARG A 243 4.65 -4.89 12.55
C ARG A 243 3.44 -5.86 12.42
N VAL A 244 2.97 -6.18 11.22
CA VAL A 244 1.67 -6.85 10.99
C VAL A 244 1.78 -8.30 10.53
N ASP A 245 2.95 -8.81 10.13
CA ASP A 245 2.97 -10.08 9.38
C ASP A 245 3.51 -11.26 10.19
N HIS A 246 2.63 -12.14 10.69
CA HIS A 246 2.92 -13.26 11.61
C HIS A 246 3.17 -14.63 10.94
N ASP A 247 3.30 -14.69 9.61
CA ASP A 247 3.48 -15.97 8.90
C ASP A 247 4.89 -16.11 8.31
N GLY A 248 5.56 -17.24 8.62
CA GLY A 248 6.93 -17.55 8.19
C GLY A 248 7.09 -17.79 6.68
N SER A 249 5.99 -17.85 5.93
CA SER A 249 5.96 -17.97 4.47
C SER A 249 6.51 -16.74 3.71
N LEU A 250 6.75 -15.61 4.39
CA LEU A 250 7.20 -14.36 3.79
C LEU A 250 8.74 -14.19 3.73
N GLY A 251 9.49 -15.01 4.46
CA GLY A 251 10.95 -14.95 4.49
C GLY A 251 11.60 -15.14 3.12
N ARG A 252 11.20 -16.19 2.38
CA ARG A 252 11.63 -16.39 0.98
C ARG A 252 11.27 -15.21 0.07
N ARG A 253 10.08 -14.64 0.24
CA ARG A 253 9.64 -13.48 -0.56
C ARG A 253 10.51 -12.25 -0.30
N LEU A 254 11.03 -12.08 0.91
CA LEU A 254 11.96 -10.99 1.21
C LEU A 254 13.33 -11.22 0.57
N ALA A 255 13.83 -12.46 0.51
CA ALA A 255 15.08 -12.76 -0.19
C ALA A 255 15.01 -12.39 -1.67
N ASP A 256 13.93 -12.83 -2.34
CA ASP A 256 13.69 -12.52 -3.75
C ASP A 256 13.66 -11.00 -3.98
N ILE A 257 12.96 -10.26 -3.11
CA ILE A 257 12.88 -8.80 -3.18
C ILE A 257 14.25 -8.15 -2.99
N VAL A 258 15.07 -8.61 -2.04
CA VAL A 258 16.41 -8.06 -1.81
C VAL A 258 17.29 -8.29 -3.05
N ILE A 259 17.25 -9.49 -3.63
CA ILE A 259 17.99 -9.82 -4.86
C ILE A 259 17.53 -8.95 -6.03
N GLU A 260 16.23 -8.84 -6.25
CA GLU A 260 15.66 -8.01 -7.32
C GLU A 260 16.06 -6.54 -7.15
N VAL A 261 15.96 -5.99 -5.94
CA VAL A 261 16.32 -4.60 -5.66
C VAL A 261 17.81 -4.36 -5.87
N LEU A 262 18.68 -5.23 -5.33
CA LEU A 262 20.13 -5.10 -5.51
C LEU A 262 20.51 -5.19 -6.99
N SER A 263 19.87 -6.10 -7.74
CA SER A 263 20.11 -6.28 -9.18
C SER A 263 19.65 -5.07 -10.01
N ALA A 264 18.51 -4.49 -9.64
CA ALA A 264 17.92 -3.35 -10.35
C ALA A 264 18.48 -1.98 -9.90
N HIS A 265 19.22 -1.92 -8.79
CA HIS A 265 19.83 -0.69 -8.30
C HIS A 265 20.92 -0.20 -9.25
N LYS A 266 20.79 1.04 -9.73
CA LYS A 266 21.64 1.69 -10.74
C LYS A 266 22.59 2.74 -10.16
N GLY A 267 22.42 3.09 -8.89
CA GLY A 267 23.33 3.98 -8.18
C GLY A 267 24.74 3.39 -8.11
N GLN A 268 25.73 4.26 -8.31
CA GLN A 268 27.16 3.88 -8.26
C GLN A 268 27.58 3.46 -6.84
N THR A 269 26.81 3.83 -5.82
CA THR A 269 27.11 3.56 -4.41
C THR A 269 25.83 3.31 -3.59
N VAL A 270 25.83 2.24 -2.79
CA VAL A 270 24.85 2.06 -1.70
C VAL A 270 25.51 2.51 -0.42
N HIS A 271 25.20 3.69 0.11
CA HIS A 271 25.85 4.20 1.31
C HIS A 271 25.39 3.49 2.59
N THR A 272 24.12 3.11 2.66
CA THR A 272 23.55 2.56 3.89
C THR A 272 22.66 1.38 3.58
N PHE A 273 22.91 0.26 4.25
CA PHE A 273 22.10 -0.94 4.17
C PHE A 273 21.60 -1.30 5.56
N LEU A 274 20.27 -1.36 5.71
CA LEU A 274 19.61 -1.73 6.96
C LEU A 274 18.78 -2.98 6.68
N LEU A 275 19.02 -4.05 7.43
CA LEU A 275 18.32 -5.32 7.25
C LEU A 275 17.89 -5.88 8.61
N THR A 276 16.59 -6.06 8.79
CA THR A 276 16.03 -6.78 9.94
C THR A 276 15.53 -8.15 9.46
N ILE A 277 16.17 -9.20 9.96
CA ILE A 277 16.11 -10.56 9.43
C ILE A 277 15.16 -11.47 10.24
N GLN A 278 14.38 -12.29 9.52
CA GLN A 278 13.66 -13.47 10.04
C GLN A 278 14.48 -14.77 9.85
N PRO A 279 14.18 -15.86 10.59
CA PRO A 279 15.01 -17.08 10.69
C PRO A 279 15.18 -17.93 9.41
N SER A 280 14.77 -17.44 8.24
CA SER A 280 14.59 -18.25 7.04
C SER A 280 15.70 -18.12 5.98
N PHE A 281 16.69 -17.26 6.17
CA PHE A 281 17.78 -17.08 5.19
C PHE A 281 18.96 -17.99 5.52
N ASN A 282 19.63 -18.47 4.48
CA ASN A 282 20.86 -19.24 4.62
C ASN A 282 22.11 -18.34 4.46
N ASP A 283 23.27 -18.84 4.90
CA ASP A 283 24.55 -18.11 4.85
C ASP A 283 24.90 -17.65 3.41
N PHE A 284 24.57 -18.45 2.40
CA PHE A 284 24.90 -18.16 1.00
C PHE A 284 24.13 -16.93 0.46
N GLU A 285 22.85 -16.78 0.83
CA GLU A 285 22.05 -15.61 0.45
C GLU A 285 22.63 -14.33 1.05
N ILE A 286 22.97 -14.37 2.34
CA ILE A 286 23.54 -13.24 3.07
C ILE A 286 24.92 -12.88 2.53
N GLU A 287 25.76 -13.88 2.23
CA GLU A 287 27.06 -13.69 1.58
C GLU A 287 26.91 -13.00 0.22
N GLY A 288 25.95 -13.44 -0.61
CA GLY A 288 25.67 -12.83 -1.90
C GLY A 288 25.24 -11.36 -1.78
N TRP A 289 24.38 -11.02 -0.82
CA TRP A 289 23.94 -9.64 -0.61
C TRP A 289 25.08 -8.76 -0.12
N ILE A 290 25.85 -9.23 0.86
CA ILE A 290 26.99 -8.49 1.41
C ILE A 290 28.06 -8.28 0.33
N ALA A 291 28.39 -9.29 -0.47
CA ALA A 291 29.33 -9.14 -1.58
C ALA A 291 28.86 -8.09 -2.60
N ALA A 292 27.56 -8.08 -2.93
CA ALA A 292 26.97 -7.07 -3.81
C ALA A 292 27.04 -5.65 -3.22
N LEU A 293 26.96 -5.50 -1.89
CA LEU A 293 27.10 -4.20 -1.21
C LEU A 293 28.56 -3.74 -1.15
N VAL A 294 29.48 -4.64 -0.79
CA VAL A 294 30.93 -4.34 -0.71
C VAL A 294 31.46 -3.90 -2.08
N SER A 295 31.07 -4.58 -3.16
CA SER A 295 31.42 -4.18 -4.54
C SER A 295 30.87 -2.81 -4.95
N ARG A 296 29.92 -2.25 -4.18
CA ARG A 296 29.30 -0.93 -4.39
C ARG A 296 29.71 0.09 -3.32
N ASN A 297 30.87 -0.12 -2.69
CA ASN A 297 31.48 0.81 -1.73
C ASN A 297 30.55 1.18 -0.57
N VAL A 298 29.90 0.17 0.01
CA VAL A 298 29.03 0.35 1.18
C VAL A 298 29.79 0.96 2.35
N ARG A 299 29.12 1.90 3.04
CA ARG A 299 29.70 2.64 4.17
C ARG A 299 29.08 2.26 5.50
N ASN A 300 27.77 2.04 5.53
CA ASN A 300 27.05 1.75 6.76
C ASN A 300 26.24 0.47 6.58
N ILE A 301 26.48 -0.54 7.41
CA ILE A 301 25.70 -1.78 7.42
C ILE A 301 25.09 -1.96 8.81
N SER A 302 23.78 -2.21 8.85
CA SER A 302 23.05 -2.57 10.05
C SER A 302 22.27 -3.85 9.80
N ILE A 303 22.60 -4.92 10.52
CA ILE A 303 21.97 -6.23 10.39
C ILE A 303 21.52 -6.71 11.77
N TYR A 304 20.21 -6.93 11.92
CA TYR A 304 19.61 -7.42 13.16
C TYR A 304 18.79 -8.67 12.93
N PHE A 305 19.08 -9.72 13.68
CA PHE A 305 18.33 -10.98 13.64
C PHE A 305 17.25 -11.00 14.72
N SER A 306 15.98 -11.07 14.33
CA SER A 306 14.88 -11.22 15.29
C SER A 306 14.84 -12.65 15.84
N HIS A 307 14.86 -12.79 17.16
CA HIS A 307 14.86 -14.06 17.91
C HIS A 307 13.83 -15.07 17.39
N TYR A 308 14.20 -16.37 17.32
CA TYR A 308 13.49 -17.47 17.99
C TYR A 308 14.06 -18.87 17.69
N GLU A 309 15.04 -19.05 16.80
CA GLU A 309 15.64 -20.38 16.55
C GLU A 309 17.15 -20.35 16.39
N SER A 310 17.78 -21.47 16.78
CA SER A 310 19.20 -21.72 17.06
C SER A 310 20.16 -21.69 15.86
N VAL A 311 19.86 -20.90 14.82
CA VAL A 311 20.70 -20.83 13.62
C VAL A 311 21.70 -19.69 13.78
N TRP A 312 22.97 -20.06 13.83
CA TRP A 312 24.09 -19.15 13.83
C TRP A 312 24.44 -18.79 12.39
N ILE A 313 24.59 -17.51 12.10
CA ILE A 313 24.99 -17.04 10.78
C ILE A 313 26.45 -16.63 10.81
N THR A 314 27.21 -17.15 9.86
CA THR A 314 28.64 -16.85 9.76
C THR A 314 28.83 -15.55 8.99
N MET A 315 29.58 -14.60 9.56
CA MET A 315 29.89 -13.34 8.87
C MET A 315 30.76 -13.59 7.63
N PRO A 316 30.40 -13.03 6.45
CA PRO A 316 31.20 -13.17 5.25
C PRO A 316 32.56 -12.48 5.37
N ASN A 317 33.62 -13.14 4.90
CA ASN A 317 34.98 -12.58 4.91
C ASN A 317 35.10 -11.29 4.09
N CYS A 318 34.31 -11.14 3.03
CA CYS A 318 34.31 -9.92 2.21
C CYS A 318 33.86 -8.68 3.01
N LEU A 319 33.01 -8.85 4.03
CA LEU A 319 32.66 -7.74 4.92
C LEU A 319 33.81 -7.39 5.85
N LEU A 320 34.51 -8.41 6.39
CA LEU A 320 35.63 -8.24 7.33
C LEU A 320 36.88 -7.62 6.70
N MET A 321 36.94 -7.57 5.37
CA MET A 321 38.00 -6.94 4.58
C MET A 321 37.52 -5.68 3.85
N CYS A 322 36.36 -5.13 4.23
CA CYS A 322 35.75 -3.99 3.54
C CYS A 322 36.45 -2.67 3.91
N GLU A 323 37.15 -2.07 2.94
CA GLU A 323 37.90 -0.82 3.14
C GLU A 323 37.01 0.42 3.23
N THR A 324 35.78 0.36 2.73
CA THR A 324 34.87 1.52 2.67
C THR A 324 33.90 1.61 3.86
N LEU A 325 33.85 0.57 4.70
CA LEU A 325 32.91 0.46 5.80
C LEU A 325 33.31 1.42 6.95
N VAL A 326 32.39 2.32 7.30
CA VAL A 326 32.54 3.33 8.35
C VAL A 326 31.75 2.97 9.60
N GLU A 327 30.58 2.37 9.43
CA GLU A 327 29.71 1.95 10.52
C GLU A 327 29.20 0.53 10.31
N LEU A 328 29.33 -0.27 11.37
CA LEU A 328 28.87 -1.64 11.42
C LEU A 328 28.02 -1.85 12.67
N SER A 329 26.74 -2.10 12.46
CA SER A 329 25.76 -2.42 13.49
C SER A 329 25.29 -3.86 13.31
N ILE A 330 25.52 -4.69 14.30
CA ILE A 330 25.26 -6.12 14.22
C ILE A 330 24.59 -6.57 15.52
N GLY A 331 23.53 -7.38 15.44
CA GLY A 331 22.94 -8.01 16.63
C GLY A 331 22.23 -9.33 16.36
N GLY A 332 22.30 -10.26 17.32
CA GLY A 332 21.71 -11.60 17.25
C GLY A 332 22.73 -12.74 17.29
N TYR A 333 22.37 -13.91 16.73
CA TYR A 333 23.20 -15.13 16.71
C TYR A 333 24.17 -15.14 15.52
N ILE A 334 25.24 -14.36 15.61
CA ILE A 334 26.24 -14.22 14.54
C ILE A 334 27.59 -14.72 15.00
N VAL A 335 28.28 -15.46 14.13
CA VAL A 335 29.62 -15.99 14.36
C VAL A 335 30.61 -15.25 13.46
N ILE A 336 31.72 -14.80 14.04
CA ILE A 336 32.86 -14.34 13.25
C ILE A 336 33.72 -15.58 12.93
N PRO A 337 33.89 -15.96 11.65
CA PRO A 337 34.56 -17.19 11.27
C PRO A 337 35.98 -17.23 11.83
N ALA A 338 36.38 -18.31 12.53
CA ALA A 338 37.62 -18.39 13.31
C ALA A 338 38.93 -18.24 12.51
N ALA A 339 38.88 -18.44 11.18
CA ALA A 339 40.01 -18.29 10.27
C ALA A 339 39.84 -17.06 9.36
N GLY A 340 40.96 -16.48 8.92
CA GLY A 340 41.00 -15.30 8.03
C GLY A 340 41.36 -14.00 8.75
N ASP A 341 41.97 -13.08 8.01
CA ASP A 341 42.34 -11.76 8.52
C ASP A 341 41.11 -10.86 8.64
N VAL A 342 41.17 -9.90 9.56
CA VAL A 342 40.18 -8.83 9.70
C VAL A 342 40.89 -7.51 9.43
N CYS A 343 40.42 -6.76 8.45
CA CYS A 343 40.98 -5.48 8.07
C CYS A 343 39.85 -4.53 7.69
N LEU A 344 39.49 -3.65 8.61
CA LEU A 344 38.41 -2.66 8.48
C LEU A 344 39.02 -1.25 8.69
N PRO A 345 39.84 -0.78 7.74
CA PRO A 345 40.71 0.39 7.95
C PRO A 345 39.95 1.72 8.08
N ALA A 346 38.68 1.78 7.67
CA ALA A 346 37.84 2.98 7.76
C ALA A 346 36.76 2.90 8.86
N LEU A 347 36.67 1.79 9.61
CA LEU A 347 35.58 1.57 10.56
C LEU A 347 35.75 2.44 11.80
N LYS A 348 34.79 3.36 11.99
CA LYS A 348 34.76 4.31 13.10
C LYS A 348 33.76 3.92 14.18
N ARG A 349 32.63 3.30 13.80
CA ARG A 349 31.54 2.94 14.72
C ARG A 349 31.22 1.46 14.62
N LEU A 350 31.26 0.77 15.75
CA LEU A 350 30.91 -0.63 15.88
C LEU A 350 29.85 -0.80 16.98
N HIS A 351 28.67 -1.27 16.60
CA HIS A 351 27.61 -1.67 17.53
C HIS A 351 27.44 -3.18 17.43
N PHE A 352 27.66 -3.91 18.52
CA PHE A 352 27.69 -5.37 18.52
C PHE A 352 26.87 -5.95 19.67
N TRP A 353 25.71 -6.52 19.36
CA TRP A 353 24.80 -7.14 20.34
C TRP A 353 24.82 -8.67 20.20
N GLY A 354 25.97 -9.28 20.49
CA GLY A 354 26.23 -10.73 20.35
C GLY A 354 27.19 -11.27 21.41
N ALA A 355 27.24 -12.59 21.58
CA ALA A 355 27.90 -13.22 22.74
C ALA A 355 29.39 -13.55 22.55
N GLU A 356 29.92 -13.63 21.32
CA GLU A 356 31.27 -14.16 21.07
C GLU A 356 32.04 -13.42 19.95
N SER A 357 33.37 -13.52 19.97
CA SER A 357 34.33 -13.07 18.92
C SER A 357 34.67 -11.57 18.78
N LEU A 358 34.14 -10.70 19.63
CA LEU A 358 34.41 -9.25 19.62
C LEU A 358 35.91 -8.83 19.65
N PRO A 359 36.82 -9.49 20.41
CA PRO A 359 38.23 -9.08 20.46
C PRO A 359 38.96 -9.12 19.11
N ARG A 360 38.66 -10.14 18.28
CA ARG A 360 39.29 -10.27 16.97
C ARG A 360 38.76 -9.24 15.97
N LEU A 361 37.48 -8.89 16.06
CA LEU A 361 36.91 -7.84 15.22
C LEU A 361 37.60 -6.50 15.49
N ILE A 362 37.78 -6.16 16.77
CA ILE A 362 38.44 -4.92 17.19
C ILE A 362 39.89 -4.86 16.73
N SER A 363 40.64 -5.97 16.73
CA SER A 363 42.04 -5.97 16.30
C SER A 363 42.24 -5.54 14.84
N GLY A 364 41.21 -5.68 13.99
CA GLY A 364 41.23 -5.24 12.60
C GLY A 364 40.72 -3.81 12.35
N CYS A 365 40.35 -3.06 13.39
CA CYS A 365 39.69 -1.75 13.29
C CYS A 365 40.60 -0.63 13.84
N PRO A 366 41.64 -0.16 13.11
CA PRO A 366 42.65 0.76 13.64
C PRO A 366 42.14 2.18 13.95
N VAL A 367 41.00 2.58 13.38
CA VAL A 367 40.43 3.94 13.51
C VAL A 367 39.09 3.96 14.25
N LEU A 368 38.83 2.93 15.06
CA LEU A 368 37.57 2.81 15.81
C LEU A 368 37.44 3.93 16.85
N GLU A 369 36.37 4.72 16.74
CA GLU A 369 36.06 5.87 17.61
C GLU A 369 34.95 5.52 18.62
N GLU A 370 33.97 4.70 18.22
CA GLU A 370 32.83 4.34 19.06
C GLU A 370 32.59 2.82 19.04
N LEU A 371 32.43 2.24 20.24
CA LEU A 371 32.08 0.84 20.45
C LEU A 371 30.85 0.77 21.36
N SER A 372 29.78 0.12 20.91
CA SER A 372 28.60 -0.21 21.72
C SER A 372 28.42 -1.72 21.78
N ILE A 373 28.14 -2.26 22.97
CA ILE A 373 27.99 -3.70 23.25
C ILE A 373 26.64 -3.95 23.92
#